data_AF-A0A6G8Q8J9-F1
#
_entry.id   AF-A0A6G8Q8J9-F1
#
_cell.length_a   1.000
_cell.length_b   1.000
_cell.length_c   1.000
_cell.angle_alpha   90.00
_cell.angle_beta   90.00
_cell.angle_gamma   90.00
#
_symmetry.space_group_name_H-M   'P 1'
#
loop_
_entity.id
_entity.type
_entity.pdbx_description
1 polymer ?
#
loop_
_entity_poly.entity_id
_entity_poly.type
_entity_poly.pdbx_seq_one_letter_code
_entity_poly.pdbx_strand_id
1 'polypeptide(L)'
;MREGPEDQTAGLASSLEAAGALIESLEEEVAGLRRDLDAATAALRVAQEQVGGRADAGREAEELRAEISDLKRRHSDEQLRMSNAHINEVANVRRALEEQRRADVEAAASETRVEALKEEFARERAALQDLHKAEIEALRTDSEIWEEELRTKYREQEERHEAELEAARREDRGRIEELENSRDEEIERRISEERAAHEERHEAALKALKSAAAGRELELQRDYQAVVETQQTEIESLRAELDSRKLQADEARKEERKEVKALAESREKELRRSQATRLAETREAAERRVEALRAQREADNRALRARHAEEISALRRDYEEKLAGEDERRRSETWALEERLHEAGLRLETERRVYGARMKELEASRLAEKAALEKDHELAVDHLRAEISAKEDRIEELEEALQETGETPEPPPDAAPEPSRAEPPPADHAQNGSGDPEGEPAGRTEEVDAERILAEERIEDLEARLARAEEEAKRNAEELDRATESLRLLSEPGRRLREGLALFNESEHARVVASISRSFGLPRVHADLDGGTTGKPTLTLLWGDVAWRRYVSDPSEGVPEPRVYLAGTGDDPEEVPRTERQPNARMDAQGRLTLGVQAR
;
A
#
# COMPACT_ATOMS: atom_id res chain seq x y z
N MET A 1 -233.85 197.47 -29.98
CA MET A 1 -233.66 196.88 -31.33
C MET A 1 -232.89 195.59 -31.14
N ARG A 2 -233.24 194.44 -31.72
CA ARG A 2 -234.49 193.88 -32.30
C ARG A 2 -234.21 192.35 -32.32
N GLU A 3 -234.93 191.49 -31.59
CA GLU A 3 -236.23 190.90 -31.96
C GLU A 3 -236.12 190.07 -33.27
N GLY A 4 -236.38 188.74 -33.32
CA GLY A 4 -237.15 187.88 -32.40
C GLY A 4 -236.74 186.37 -32.34
N PRO A 5 -237.68 185.40 -32.31
CA PRO A 5 -237.49 184.08 -31.67
C PRO A 5 -237.38 182.84 -32.61
N GLU A 6 -237.34 181.66 -31.97
CA GLU A 6 -237.57 180.28 -32.50
C GLU A 6 -236.46 179.66 -33.38
N ASP A 7 -236.09 178.37 -33.24
CA ASP A 7 -236.46 177.38 -32.19
C ASP A 7 -235.25 176.56 -31.71
N GLN A 8 -235.27 176.26 -30.41
CA GLN A 8 -234.23 175.65 -29.59
C GLN A 8 -234.32 174.12 -29.54
N THR A 9 -235.45 173.54 -29.94
CA THR A 9 -235.77 172.10 -29.74
C THR A 9 -234.80 171.14 -30.43
N ALA A 10 -234.33 171.45 -31.64
CA ALA A 10 -233.48 170.56 -32.43
C ALA A 10 -232.12 170.22 -31.77
N GLY A 11 -231.60 171.09 -30.90
CA GLY A 11 -230.30 170.89 -30.25
C GLY A 11 -230.27 169.72 -29.25
N LEU A 12 -231.41 169.37 -28.65
CA LEU A 12 -231.47 168.33 -27.61
C LEU A 12 -231.52 166.91 -28.21
N ALA A 13 -232.28 166.70 -29.29
CA ALA A 13 -232.48 165.37 -29.87
C ALA A 13 -231.16 164.73 -30.36
N SER A 14 -230.38 165.46 -31.17
CA SER A 14 -229.09 164.98 -31.68
C SER A 14 -228.06 164.77 -30.58
N SER A 15 -228.09 165.57 -29.51
CA SER A 15 -227.19 165.39 -28.36
C SER A 15 -227.50 164.12 -27.55
N LEU A 16 -228.78 163.73 -27.46
CA LEU A 16 -229.21 162.49 -26.79
C LEU A 16 -228.84 161.24 -27.60
N GLU A 17 -228.94 161.31 -28.93
CA GLU A 17 -228.53 160.23 -29.82
C GLU A 17 -227.01 160.00 -29.79
N ALA A 18 -226.23 161.09 -29.79
CA ALA A 18 -224.78 161.03 -29.59
C ALA A 18 -224.37 160.52 -28.20
N ALA A 19 -225.15 160.83 -27.15
CA ALA A 19 -224.93 160.30 -25.81
C ALA A 19 -225.24 158.79 -25.72
N GLY A 20 -226.25 158.30 -26.46
CA GLY A 20 -226.58 156.88 -26.55
C GLY A 20 -225.44 156.04 -27.11
N ALA A 21 -224.88 156.44 -28.26
CA ALA A 21 -223.74 155.76 -28.89
C ALA A 21 -222.49 155.72 -27.99
N LEU A 22 -222.29 156.75 -27.16
CA LEU A 22 -221.16 156.82 -26.23
C LEU A 22 -221.36 155.90 -25.01
N ILE A 23 -222.61 155.66 -24.59
CA ILE A 23 -222.94 154.67 -23.55
C ILE A 23 -222.70 153.25 -24.08
N GLU A 24 -223.19 152.91 -25.29
CA GLU A 24 -222.94 151.59 -25.90
C GLU A 24 -221.43 151.31 -26.06
N SER A 25 -220.66 152.31 -26.51
CA SER A 25 -219.19 152.20 -26.61
C SER A 25 -218.50 151.89 -25.28
N LEU A 26 -219.00 152.42 -24.15
CA LEU A 26 -218.44 152.16 -22.83
C LEU A 26 -218.88 150.80 -22.27
N GLU A 27 -220.08 150.32 -22.60
CA GLU A 27 -220.51 148.96 -22.25
C GLU A 27 -219.71 147.89 -23.03
N GLU A 28 -219.34 148.15 -24.29
CA GLU A 28 -218.41 147.29 -25.04
C GLU A 28 -217.00 147.26 -24.42
N GLU A 29 -216.43 148.41 -24.03
CA GLU A 29 -215.12 148.46 -23.38
C GLU A 29 -215.10 147.71 -22.02
N VAL A 30 -216.14 147.88 -21.20
CA VAL A 30 -216.27 147.15 -19.92
C VAL A 30 -216.46 145.64 -20.15
N ALA A 31 -217.14 145.24 -21.23
CA ALA A 31 -217.21 143.84 -21.64
C ALA A 31 -215.87 143.30 -22.17
N GLY A 32 -215.05 144.15 -22.82
CA GLY A 32 -213.67 143.83 -23.20
C GLY A 32 -212.80 143.52 -21.99
N LEU A 33 -212.67 144.48 -21.07
CA LEU A 33 -211.81 144.39 -19.87
C LEU A 33 -212.16 143.19 -18.96
N ARG A 34 -213.41 142.72 -18.95
CA ARG A 34 -213.79 141.49 -18.24
C ARG A 34 -213.22 140.23 -18.90
N ARG A 35 -213.27 140.13 -20.24
CA ARG A 35 -212.69 138.99 -20.97
C ARG A 35 -211.18 138.90 -20.77
N ASP A 36 -210.51 140.05 -20.73
CA ASP A 36 -209.05 140.11 -20.50
C ASP A 36 -208.66 139.66 -19.09
N LEU A 37 -209.48 139.96 -18.07
CA LEU A 37 -209.26 139.52 -16.69
C LEU A 37 -209.44 137.99 -16.54
N ASP A 38 -210.46 137.42 -17.19
CA ASP A 38 -210.68 135.97 -17.22
C ASP A 38 -209.56 135.24 -17.99
N ALA A 39 -209.07 135.82 -19.10
CA ALA A 39 -207.93 135.30 -19.83
C ALA A 39 -206.63 135.32 -19.00
N ALA A 40 -206.36 136.41 -18.27
CA ALA A 40 -205.19 136.55 -17.42
C ALA A 40 -205.19 135.57 -16.24
N THR A 41 -206.34 135.33 -15.61
CA THR A 41 -206.46 134.37 -14.50
C THR A 41 -206.35 132.91 -14.97
N ALA A 42 -206.82 132.58 -16.18
CA ALA A 42 -206.56 131.28 -16.81
C ALA A 42 -205.06 131.05 -17.06
N ALA A 43 -204.35 132.04 -17.62
CA ALA A 43 -202.91 131.94 -17.90
C ALA A 43 -202.07 131.72 -16.63
N LEU A 44 -202.41 132.39 -15.52
CA LEU A 44 -201.71 132.25 -14.24
C LEU A 44 -201.79 130.82 -13.66
N ARG A 45 -202.90 130.12 -13.91
CA ARG A 45 -203.14 128.76 -13.41
C ARG A 45 -202.27 127.73 -14.12
N VAL A 46 -202.14 127.84 -15.45
CA VAL A 46 -201.24 127.00 -16.28
C VAL A 46 -199.78 127.22 -15.89
N ALA A 47 -199.39 128.44 -15.53
CA ALA A 47 -198.03 128.74 -15.05
C ALA A 47 -197.71 128.07 -13.69
N GLN A 48 -198.70 127.89 -12.80
CA GLN A 48 -198.49 127.26 -11.50
C GLN A 48 -198.25 125.74 -11.61
N GLU A 49 -198.94 125.04 -12.51
CA GLU A 49 -198.76 123.59 -12.70
C GLU A 49 -197.35 123.24 -13.21
N GLN A 50 -196.76 124.07 -14.09
CA GLN A 50 -195.38 123.87 -14.57
C GLN A 50 -194.31 124.07 -13.49
N VAL A 51 -194.62 124.79 -12.40
CA VAL A 51 -193.70 124.91 -11.25
C VAL A 51 -193.76 123.66 -10.37
N GLY A 52 -194.94 123.05 -10.20
CA GLY A 52 -195.11 121.80 -9.44
C GLY A 52 -194.26 120.66 -9.98
N GLY A 53 -194.32 120.39 -11.28
CA GLY A 53 -193.58 119.29 -11.92
C GLY A 53 -192.05 119.39 -11.83
N ARG A 54 -191.48 120.55 -11.48
CA ARG A 54 -190.04 120.71 -11.22
C ARG A 54 -189.61 120.29 -9.81
N ALA A 55 -190.53 120.12 -8.86
CA ALA A 55 -190.19 119.76 -7.49
C ALA A 55 -189.84 118.27 -7.34
N ASP A 56 -190.58 117.38 -8.01
CA ASP A 56 -190.38 115.93 -7.86
C ASP A 56 -189.18 115.42 -8.64
N ALA A 57 -188.94 115.93 -9.86
CA ALA A 57 -187.73 115.66 -10.65
C ALA A 57 -186.42 116.11 -9.94
N GLY A 58 -186.52 116.99 -8.93
CA GLY A 58 -185.40 117.34 -8.08
C GLY A 58 -185.01 116.23 -7.10
N ARG A 59 -185.99 115.47 -6.57
CA ARG A 59 -185.73 114.43 -5.55
C ARG A 59 -185.07 113.19 -6.13
N GLU A 60 -185.57 112.69 -7.27
CA GLU A 60 -184.92 111.57 -8.00
C GLU A 60 -183.46 111.87 -8.33
N ALA A 61 -183.16 113.13 -8.68
CA ALA A 61 -181.80 113.58 -9.00
C ALA A 61 -180.86 113.68 -7.78
N GLU A 62 -181.39 113.79 -6.57
CA GLU A 62 -180.60 113.72 -5.32
C GLU A 62 -180.46 112.28 -4.82
N GLU A 63 -181.52 111.47 -4.91
CA GLU A 63 -181.53 110.06 -4.49
C GLU A 63 -180.53 109.22 -5.33
N LEU A 64 -180.51 109.40 -6.65
CA LEU A 64 -179.50 108.77 -7.53
C LEU A 64 -178.06 109.26 -7.23
N ARG A 65 -177.88 110.49 -6.73
CA ARG A 65 -176.55 110.98 -6.32
C ARG A 65 -176.10 110.38 -4.99
N ALA A 66 -177.04 110.10 -4.08
CA ALA A 66 -176.76 109.35 -2.87
C ALA A 66 -176.31 107.91 -3.21
N GLU A 67 -177.07 107.19 -4.05
CA GLU A 67 -176.70 105.84 -4.49
C GLU A 67 -175.32 105.78 -5.18
N ILE A 68 -175.03 106.70 -6.11
CA ILE A 68 -173.72 106.78 -6.78
C ILE A 68 -172.58 107.03 -5.80
N SER A 69 -172.83 107.81 -4.73
CA SER A 69 -171.83 108.09 -3.69
C SER A 69 -171.60 106.86 -2.80
N ASP A 70 -172.67 106.16 -2.45
CA ASP A 70 -172.62 104.95 -1.63
C ASP A 70 -171.97 103.78 -2.38
N LEU A 71 -172.27 103.61 -3.68
CA LEU A 71 -171.60 102.63 -4.55
C LEU A 71 -170.11 102.92 -4.71
N LYS A 72 -169.71 104.19 -4.86
CA LYS A 72 -168.30 104.59 -4.89
C LYS A 72 -167.58 104.25 -3.58
N ARG A 73 -168.23 104.50 -2.44
CA ARG A 73 -167.67 104.17 -1.12
C ARG A 73 -167.52 102.66 -0.91
N ARG A 74 -168.54 101.88 -1.24
CA ARG A 74 -168.46 100.41 -1.21
C ARG A 74 -167.33 99.91 -2.12
N HIS A 75 -167.17 100.49 -3.31
CA HIS A 75 -166.07 100.12 -4.22
C HIS A 75 -164.68 100.48 -3.67
N SER A 76 -164.49 101.65 -3.04
CA SER A 76 -163.22 101.99 -2.40
C SER A 76 -162.91 101.09 -1.20
N ASP A 77 -163.92 100.76 -0.39
CA ASP A 77 -163.77 99.91 0.78
C ASP A 77 -163.45 98.45 0.37
N GLU A 78 -164.05 97.96 -0.72
CA GLU A 78 -163.73 96.66 -1.33
C GLU A 78 -162.32 96.64 -1.94
N GLN A 79 -161.90 97.70 -2.65
CA GLN A 79 -160.52 97.83 -3.16
C GLN A 79 -159.49 97.85 -2.03
N LEU A 80 -159.75 98.58 -0.94
CA LEU A 80 -158.89 98.59 0.25
C LEU A 80 -158.85 97.21 0.93
N ARG A 81 -159.99 96.51 1.00
CA ARG A 81 -160.07 95.14 1.52
C ARG A 81 -159.22 94.16 0.70
N MET A 82 -159.34 94.19 -0.63
CA MET A 82 -158.56 93.35 -1.55
C MET A 82 -157.07 93.69 -1.50
N SER A 83 -156.71 94.98 -1.45
CA SER A 83 -155.32 95.44 -1.31
C SER A 83 -154.70 94.95 0.00
N ASN A 84 -155.40 95.10 1.13
CA ASN A 84 -154.94 94.63 2.43
C ASN A 84 -154.86 93.09 2.51
N ALA A 85 -155.77 92.36 1.86
CA ALA A 85 -155.65 90.90 1.74
C ALA A 85 -154.37 90.51 1.00
N HIS A 86 -154.12 91.11 -0.17
CA HIS A 86 -152.94 90.81 -0.98
C HIS A 86 -151.61 91.21 -0.29
N ILE A 87 -151.58 92.34 0.43
CA ILE A 87 -150.43 92.73 1.25
C ILE A 87 -150.12 91.68 2.33
N ASN A 88 -151.16 91.14 2.99
CA ASN A 88 -151.00 90.08 4.00
C ASN A 88 -150.54 88.75 3.39
N GLU A 89 -151.05 88.37 2.21
CA GLU A 89 -150.58 87.19 1.46
C GLU A 89 -149.10 87.32 1.10
N VAL A 90 -148.68 88.45 0.52
CA VAL A 90 -147.28 88.72 0.17
C VAL A 90 -146.38 88.74 1.42
N ALA A 91 -146.86 89.26 2.55
CA ALA A 91 -146.13 89.22 3.82
C ALA A 91 -145.99 87.79 4.39
N ASN A 92 -147.01 86.94 4.22
CA ASN A 92 -146.96 85.52 4.61
C ASN A 92 -145.99 84.72 3.72
N VAL A 93 -146.03 84.92 2.39
CA VAL A 93 -145.11 84.27 1.45
C VAL A 93 -143.65 84.67 1.72
N ARG A 94 -143.39 85.94 2.07
CA ARG A 94 -142.05 86.39 2.47
C ARG A 94 -141.55 85.70 3.74
N ARG A 95 -142.39 85.60 4.78
CA ARG A 95 -142.04 84.87 6.02
C ARG A 95 -141.72 83.39 5.75
N ALA A 96 -142.55 82.70 4.97
CA ALA A 96 -142.30 81.30 4.61
C ALA A 96 -140.98 81.11 3.82
N LEU A 97 -140.65 82.04 2.92
CA LEU A 97 -139.38 82.01 2.16
C LEU A 97 -138.16 82.32 3.06
N GLU A 98 -138.31 83.20 4.04
CA GLU A 98 -137.25 83.50 5.03
C GLU A 98 -137.05 82.34 6.01
N GLU A 99 -138.13 81.67 6.44
CA GLU A 99 -138.09 80.45 7.23
C GLU A 99 -137.42 79.29 6.47
N GLN A 100 -137.78 79.07 5.20
CA GLN A 100 -137.10 78.09 4.34
C GLN A 100 -135.60 78.40 4.22
N ARG A 101 -135.23 79.67 3.95
CA ARG A 101 -133.83 80.07 3.85
C ARG A 101 -133.05 79.88 5.14
N ARG A 102 -133.69 80.01 6.32
CA ARG A 102 -133.06 79.68 7.60
C ARG A 102 -132.85 78.18 7.73
N ALA A 103 -133.84 77.36 7.40
CA ALA A 103 -133.69 75.90 7.40
C ALA A 103 -132.60 75.41 6.42
N ASP A 104 -132.51 75.99 5.22
CA ASP A 104 -131.47 75.69 4.24
C ASP A 104 -130.07 76.13 4.73
N VAL A 105 -129.97 77.28 5.40
CA VAL A 105 -128.72 77.76 6.02
C VAL A 105 -128.33 76.93 7.24
N GLU A 106 -129.26 76.52 8.09
CA GLU A 106 -129.02 75.63 9.24
C GLU A 106 -128.66 74.20 8.79
N ALA A 107 -129.21 73.74 7.66
CA ALA A 107 -128.81 72.48 7.03
C ALA A 107 -127.42 72.57 6.38
N ALA A 108 -127.08 73.69 5.73
CA ALA A 108 -125.75 73.89 5.13
C ALA A 108 -124.66 74.19 6.19
N ALA A 109 -125.02 74.85 7.28
CA ALA A 109 -124.20 75.09 8.47
C ALA A 109 -124.33 73.98 9.52
N SER A 110 -124.91 72.82 9.16
CA SER A 110 -124.88 71.64 10.02
C SER A 110 -123.43 71.13 10.08
N GLU A 111 -122.74 71.56 11.13
CA GLU A 111 -121.33 71.29 11.42
C GLU A 111 -120.99 69.79 11.25
N THR A 112 -121.92 68.92 11.64
CA THR A 112 -121.87 67.46 11.44
C THR A 112 -121.60 67.02 10.00
N ARG A 113 -122.13 67.68 8.96
CA ARG A 113 -121.88 67.30 7.57
C ARG A 113 -120.54 67.81 7.04
N VAL A 114 -120.08 68.96 7.53
CA VAL A 114 -118.77 69.52 7.18
C VAL A 114 -117.65 68.74 7.87
N GLU A 115 -117.82 68.40 9.15
CA GLU A 115 -116.88 67.52 9.86
C GLU A 115 -116.89 66.09 9.30
N ALA A 116 -118.05 65.53 8.91
CA ALA A 116 -118.08 64.22 8.22
C ALA A 116 -117.25 64.22 6.92
N LEU A 117 -117.38 65.26 6.08
CA LEU A 117 -116.56 65.38 4.87
C LEU A 117 -115.07 65.61 5.17
N LYS A 118 -114.74 66.37 6.23
CA LYS A 118 -113.34 66.52 6.69
C LYS A 118 -112.78 65.20 7.21
N GLU A 119 -113.58 64.41 7.92
CA GLU A 119 -113.19 63.07 8.38
C GLU A 119 -113.00 62.12 7.19
N GLU A 120 -113.87 62.16 6.17
CA GLU A 120 -113.69 61.38 4.94
C GLU A 120 -112.40 61.78 4.22
N PHE A 121 -112.14 63.06 3.97
CA PHE A 121 -110.86 63.52 3.39
C PHE A 121 -109.65 63.20 4.29
N ALA A 122 -109.78 63.20 5.62
CA ALA A 122 -108.71 62.82 6.53
C ALA A 122 -108.44 61.30 6.46
N ARG A 123 -109.48 60.47 6.36
CA ARG A 123 -109.39 59.01 6.20
C ARG A 123 -108.80 58.64 4.82
N GLU A 124 -109.25 59.29 3.75
CA GLU A 124 -108.67 59.12 2.41
C GLU A 124 -107.19 59.52 2.38
N ARG A 125 -106.85 60.67 2.97
CA ARG A 125 -105.45 61.14 3.04
C ARG A 125 -104.59 60.23 3.91
N ALA A 126 -105.11 59.70 5.02
CA ALA A 126 -104.42 58.70 5.84
C ALA A 126 -104.20 57.40 5.05
N ALA A 127 -105.24 56.88 4.39
CA ALA A 127 -105.14 55.68 3.56
C ALA A 127 -104.14 55.84 2.41
N LEU A 128 -104.10 57.00 1.74
CA LEU A 128 -103.09 57.31 0.72
C LEU A 128 -101.68 57.41 1.30
N GLN A 129 -101.53 57.98 2.51
CA GLN A 129 -100.24 58.02 3.20
C GLN A 129 -99.78 56.62 3.64
N ASP A 130 -100.69 55.75 4.07
CA ASP A 130 -100.37 54.39 4.50
C ASP A 130 -100.10 53.46 3.31
N LEU A 131 -100.81 53.64 2.18
CA LEU A 131 -100.49 53.01 0.90
C LEU A 131 -99.10 53.45 0.40
N HIS A 132 -98.77 54.74 0.44
CA HIS A 132 -97.46 55.22 0.01
C HIS A 132 -96.32 54.81 0.95
N LYS A 133 -96.57 54.69 2.27
CA LYS A 133 -95.64 54.03 3.19
C LYS A 133 -95.44 52.57 2.80
N ALA A 134 -96.51 51.81 2.57
CA ALA A 134 -96.42 50.41 2.18
C ALA A 134 -95.69 50.21 0.85
N GLU A 135 -95.86 51.11 -0.12
CA GLU A 135 -95.10 51.17 -1.38
C GLU A 135 -93.61 51.46 -1.12
N ILE A 136 -93.26 52.41 -0.25
CA ILE A 136 -91.87 52.71 0.13
C ILE A 136 -91.22 51.53 0.86
N GLU A 137 -91.91 50.89 1.82
CA GLU A 137 -91.37 49.73 2.53
C GLU A 137 -91.25 48.50 1.60
N ALA A 138 -92.18 48.31 0.66
CA ALA A 138 -92.06 47.26 -0.36
C ALA A 138 -90.86 47.50 -1.29
N LEU A 139 -90.66 48.73 -1.77
CA LEU A 139 -89.48 49.10 -2.56
C LEU A 139 -88.17 48.96 -1.75
N ARG A 140 -88.20 49.14 -0.42
CA ARG A 140 -87.05 48.82 0.44
C ARG A 140 -86.81 47.33 0.55
N THR A 141 -87.82 46.51 0.82
CA THR A 141 -87.63 45.06 0.88
C THR A 141 -87.17 44.49 -0.45
N ASP A 142 -87.69 44.99 -1.57
CA ASP A 142 -87.21 44.62 -2.90
C ASP A 142 -85.75 45.05 -3.12
N SER A 143 -85.37 46.26 -2.67
CA SER A 143 -83.98 46.73 -2.73
C SER A 143 -83.03 45.93 -1.84
N GLU A 144 -83.47 45.52 -0.64
CA GLU A 144 -82.71 44.69 0.28
C GLU A 144 -82.52 43.28 -0.30
N ILE A 145 -83.57 42.69 -0.87
CA ILE A 145 -83.50 41.41 -1.60
C ILE A 145 -82.53 41.50 -2.80
N TRP A 146 -82.58 42.59 -3.58
CA TRP A 146 -81.64 42.81 -4.69
C TRP A 146 -80.20 43.01 -4.21
N GLU A 147 -79.97 43.68 -3.08
CA GLU A 147 -78.65 43.77 -2.47
C GLU A 147 -78.15 42.41 -1.96
N GLU A 148 -79.01 41.59 -1.35
CA GLU A 148 -78.63 40.23 -0.94
C GLU A 148 -78.36 39.32 -2.15
N GLU A 149 -79.18 39.38 -3.20
CA GLU A 149 -78.92 38.67 -4.46
C GLU A 149 -77.63 39.11 -5.14
N LEU A 150 -77.25 40.39 -5.06
CA LEU A 150 -75.95 40.86 -5.56
C LEU A 150 -74.82 40.34 -4.68
N ARG A 151 -74.95 40.41 -3.35
CA ARG A 151 -73.94 39.91 -2.39
C ARG A 151 -73.72 38.40 -2.51
N THR A 152 -74.76 37.59 -2.75
CA THR A 152 -74.60 36.14 -3.00
C THR A 152 -73.92 35.88 -4.34
N LYS A 153 -74.32 36.54 -5.43
CA LYS A 153 -73.68 36.40 -6.74
C LYS A 153 -72.21 36.83 -6.73
N TYR A 154 -71.85 37.86 -5.97
CA TYR A 154 -70.44 38.24 -5.76
C TYR A 154 -69.67 37.18 -4.98
N ARG A 155 -70.20 36.65 -3.87
CA ARG A 155 -69.55 35.54 -3.13
C ARG A 155 -69.38 34.29 -4.00
N GLU A 156 -70.41 33.90 -4.75
CA GLU A 156 -70.30 32.78 -5.72
C GLU A 156 -69.22 33.03 -6.76
N GLN A 157 -68.99 34.27 -7.18
CA GLN A 157 -67.89 34.60 -8.10
C GLN A 157 -66.52 34.57 -7.40
N GLU A 158 -66.41 35.06 -6.17
CA GLU A 158 -65.20 34.99 -5.36
C GLU A 158 -64.81 33.52 -5.06
N GLU A 159 -65.77 32.68 -4.64
CA GLU A 159 -65.58 31.25 -4.41
C GLU A 159 -65.16 30.50 -5.69
N ARG A 160 -65.72 30.85 -6.86
CA ARG A 160 -65.29 30.29 -8.16
C ARG A 160 -63.86 30.69 -8.51
N HIS A 161 -63.49 31.97 -8.36
CA HIS A 161 -62.13 32.42 -8.62
C HIS A 161 -61.11 31.89 -7.62
N GLU A 162 -61.49 31.69 -6.35
CA GLU A 162 -60.64 30.99 -5.37
C GLU A 162 -60.45 29.52 -5.75
N ALA A 163 -61.51 28.81 -6.16
CA ALA A 163 -61.43 27.43 -6.62
C ALA A 163 -60.59 27.28 -7.92
N GLU A 164 -60.68 28.23 -8.85
CA GLU A 164 -59.84 28.33 -10.05
C GLU A 164 -58.36 28.55 -9.69
N LEU A 165 -58.06 29.49 -8.78
CA LEU A 165 -56.71 29.75 -8.30
C LEU A 165 -56.13 28.57 -7.50
N GLU A 166 -56.94 27.88 -6.70
CA GLU A 166 -56.51 26.63 -6.06
C GLU A 166 -56.26 25.52 -7.07
N ALA A 167 -57.10 25.38 -8.10
CA ALA A 167 -56.89 24.38 -9.15
C ALA A 167 -55.57 24.61 -9.89
N ALA A 168 -55.30 25.85 -10.31
CA ALA A 168 -54.01 26.23 -10.90
C ALA A 168 -52.83 25.95 -9.95
N ARG A 169 -52.94 26.34 -8.67
CA ARG A 169 -51.91 26.04 -7.64
C ARG A 169 -51.74 24.53 -7.39
N ARG A 170 -52.75 23.69 -7.62
CA ARG A 170 -52.64 22.23 -7.53
C ARG A 170 -51.95 21.66 -8.77
N GLU A 171 -52.30 22.14 -9.96
CA GLU A 171 -51.65 21.75 -11.21
C GLU A 171 -50.16 22.15 -11.24
N ASP A 172 -49.82 23.38 -10.87
CA ASP A 172 -48.43 23.84 -10.84
C ASP A 172 -47.57 23.10 -9.79
N ARG A 173 -48.14 22.68 -8.66
CA ARG A 173 -47.46 21.78 -7.72
C ARG A 173 -47.22 20.40 -8.32
N GLY A 174 -48.23 19.81 -8.99
CA GLY A 174 -48.06 18.55 -9.72
C GLY A 174 -46.94 18.64 -10.77
N ARG A 175 -46.89 19.72 -11.55
CA ARG A 175 -45.81 19.97 -12.53
C ARG A 175 -44.43 20.11 -11.87
N ILE A 176 -44.35 20.76 -10.70
CA ILE A 176 -43.09 20.85 -9.93
C ILE A 176 -42.67 19.46 -9.44
N GLU A 177 -43.58 18.71 -8.83
CA GLU A 177 -43.33 17.35 -8.33
C GLU A 177 -42.93 16.40 -9.48
N GLU A 178 -43.57 16.45 -10.65
CA GLU A 178 -43.19 15.71 -11.85
C GLU A 178 -41.77 16.09 -12.34
N LEU A 179 -41.44 17.38 -12.37
CA LEU A 179 -40.12 17.86 -12.79
C LEU A 179 -39.02 17.46 -11.79
N GLU A 180 -39.27 17.60 -10.49
CA GLU A 180 -38.34 17.20 -9.42
C GLU A 180 -38.08 15.69 -9.46
N ASN A 181 -39.12 14.86 -9.54
CA ASN A 181 -38.98 13.41 -9.71
C ASN A 181 -38.18 13.07 -10.99
N SER A 182 -38.50 13.68 -12.14
CA SER A 182 -37.80 13.40 -13.41
C SER A 182 -36.31 13.79 -13.39
N ARG A 183 -35.97 14.86 -12.66
CA ARG A 183 -34.59 15.33 -12.47
C ARG A 183 -33.83 14.40 -11.53
N ASP A 184 -34.45 13.99 -10.44
CA ASP A 184 -33.80 13.15 -9.43
C ASP A 184 -33.63 11.70 -9.95
N GLU A 185 -34.57 11.19 -10.76
CA GLU A 185 -34.33 9.99 -11.57
C GLU A 185 -33.15 10.15 -12.56
N GLU A 186 -32.98 11.32 -13.18
CA GLU A 186 -31.83 11.55 -14.08
C GLU A 186 -30.51 11.60 -13.31
N ILE A 187 -30.52 12.17 -12.11
CA ILE A 187 -29.37 12.18 -11.19
C ILE A 187 -29.05 10.75 -10.74
N GLU A 188 -30.04 9.95 -10.34
CA GLU A 188 -29.83 8.53 -9.98
C GLU A 188 -29.32 7.71 -11.18
N ARG A 189 -29.89 7.91 -12.38
CA ARG A 189 -29.41 7.27 -13.62
C ARG A 189 -27.93 7.61 -13.87
N ARG A 190 -27.56 8.89 -13.89
CA ARG A 190 -26.16 9.34 -14.05
C ARG A 190 -25.24 8.77 -12.97
N ILE A 191 -25.66 8.75 -11.70
CA ILE A 191 -24.88 8.16 -10.60
C ILE A 191 -24.71 6.65 -10.79
N SER A 192 -25.72 5.94 -11.30
CA SER A 192 -25.62 4.52 -11.60
C SER A 192 -24.70 4.23 -12.80
N GLU A 193 -24.73 5.06 -13.84
CA GLU A 193 -23.84 5.00 -14.99
C GLU A 193 -22.38 5.30 -14.61
N GLU A 194 -22.15 6.32 -13.77
CA GLU A 194 -20.81 6.64 -13.24
C GLU A 194 -20.28 5.51 -12.35
N ARG A 195 -21.11 4.90 -11.51
CA ARG A 195 -20.74 3.73 -10.69
C ARG A 195 -20.38 2.53 -11.57
N ALA A 196 -21.22 2.19 -12.55
CA ALA A 196 -20.96 1.10 -13.49
C ALA A 196 -19.65 1.34 -14.28
N ALA A 197 -19.45 2.54 -14.82
CA ALA A 197 -18.22 2.89 -15.53
C ALA A 197 -16.98 2.91 -14.61
N HIS A 198 -17.15 3.20 -13.32
CA HIS A 198 -16.09 3.14 -12.31
C HIS A 198 -15.75 1.68 -11.94
N GLU A 199 -16.75 0.82 -11.79
CA GLU A 199 -16.59 -0.63 -11.58
C GLU A 199 -15.95 -1.30 -12.79
N GLU A 200 -16.35 -0.98 -14.03
CA GLU A 200 -15.70 -1.44 -15.26
C GLU A 200 -14.22 -1.02 -15.34
N ARG A 201 -13.89 0.23 -14.97
CA ARG A 201 -12.50 0.72 -14.90
C ARG A 201 -11.70 -0.04 -13.83
N HIS A 202 -12.30 -0.32 -12.67
CA HIS A 202 -11.65 -1.13 -11.63
C HIS A 202 -11.47 -2.58 -12.06
N GLU A 203 -12.45 -3.21 -12.70
CA GLU A 203 -12.30 -4.55 -13.27
C GLU A 203 -11.20 -4.58 -14.34
N ALA A 204 -11.17 -3.59 -15.25
CA ALA A 204 -10.14 -3.48 -16.27
C ALA A 204 -8.74 -3.31 -15.65
N ALA A 205 -8.61 -2.46 -14.62
CA ALA A 205 -7.37 -2.29 -13.88
C ALA A 205 -6.94 -3.58 -13.14
N LEU A 206 -7.87 -4.30 -12.52
CA LEU A 206 -7.60 -5.59 -11.85
C LEU A 206 -7.24 -6.69 -12.86
N LYS A 207 -7.87 -6.73 -14.03
CA LYS A 207 -7.53 -7.64 -15.14
C LYS A 207 -6.13 -7.32 -15.68
N ALA A 208 -5.82 -6.04 -15.88
CA ALA A 208 -4.49 -5.58 -16.28
C ALA A 208 -3.41 -5.95 -15.24
N LEU A 209 -3.63 -5.64 -13.96
CA LEU A 209 -2.72 -5.99 -12.87
C LEU A 209 -2.50 -7.51 -12.76
N LYS A 210 -3.55 -8.33 -12.90
CA LYS A 210 -3.43 -9.80 -12.94
C LYS A 210 -2.60 -10.26 -14.15
N SER A 211 -2.81 -9.68 -15.33
CA SER A 211 -2.01 -10.01 -16.52
C SER A 211 -0.54 -9.60 -16.39
N ALA A 212 -0.26 -8.46 -15.74
CA ALA A 212 1.09 -7.99 -15.46
C ALA A 212 1.79 -8.84 -14.38
N ALA A 213 1.05 -9.31 -13.37
CA ALA A 213 1.54 -10.25 -12.37
C ALA A 213 1.90 -11.61 -13.00
N ALA A 214 1.01 -12.17 -13.84
CA ALA A 214 1.29 -13.40 -14.59
C ALA A 214 2.46 -13.22 -15.59
N GLY A 215 2.58 -12.05 -16.21
CA GLY A 215 3.75 -11.69 -17.04
C GLY A 215 5.05 -11.75 -16.24
N ARG A 216 5.11 -11.09 -15.07
CA ARG A 216 6.26 -11.14 -14.17
C ARG A 216 6.55 -12.53 -13.63
N GLU A 217 5.53 -13.34 -13.38
CA GLU A 217 5.72 -14.74 -12.96
C GLU A 217 6.39 -15.56 -14.08
N LEU A 218 5.98 -15.38 -15.34
CA LEU A 218 6.60 -16.01 -16.50
C LEU A 218 8.02 -15.45 -16.79
N GLU A 219 8.29 -14.18 -16.50
CA GLU A 219 9.64 -13.61 -16.54
C GLU A 219 10.53 -14.24 -15.46
N LEU A 220 10.08 -14.29 -14.21
CA LEU A 220 10.80 -14.96 -13.12
C LEU A 220 11.03 -16.46 -13.40
N GLN A 221 10.05 -17.16 -13.97
CA GLN A 221 10.23 -18.56 -14.37
C GLN A 221 11.31 -18.74 -15.45
N ARG A 222 11.43 -17.80 -16.40
CA ARG A 222 12.51 -17.80 -17.41
C ARG A 222 13.86 -17.44 -16.81
N ASP A 223 13.90 -16.46 -15.90
CA ASP A 223 15.13 -16.08 -15.19
C ASP A 223 15.65 -17.24 -14.33
N TYR A 224 14.75 -17.94 -13.61
CA TYR A 224 15.10 -19.17 -12.90
C TYR A 224 15.57 -20.29 -13.85
N GLN A 225 14.95 -20.45 -15.03
CA GLN A 225 15.42 -21.41 -16.04
C GLN A 225 16.82 -21.06 -16.54
N ALA A 226 17.10 -19.79 -16.87
CA ALA A 226 18.43 -19.33 -17.29
C ALA A 226 19.49 -19.47 -16.19
N VAL A 227 19.14 -19.24 -14.92
CA VAL A 227 20.01 -19.51 -13.77
C VAL A 227 20.28 -21.02 -13.62
N VAL A 228 19.27 -21.86 -13.82
CA VAL A 228 19.44 -23.32 -13.78
C VAL A 228 20.27 -23.84 -14.97
N GLU A 229 20.08 -23.32 -16.18
CA GLU A 229 20.89 -23.66 -17.35
C GLU A 229 22.35 -23.24 -17.17
N THR A 230 22.61 -22.02 -16.71
CA THR A 230 23.98 -21.56 -16.43
C THR A 230 24.65 -22.39 -15.34
N GLN A 231 23.95 -22.68 -14.23
CA GLN A 231 24.45 -23.60 -13.20
C GLN A 231 24.68 -25.03 -13.72
N GLN A 232 23.86 -25.53 -14.64
CA GLN A 232 24.09 -26.83 -15.28
C GLN A 232 25.38 -26.80 -16.13
N THR A 233 25.59 -25.76 -16.94
CA THR A 233 26.84 -25.63 -17.72
C THR A 233 28.08 -25.45 -16.82
N GLU A 234 27.96 -24.74 -15.69
CA GLU A 234 29.03 -24.67 -14.70
C GLU A 234 29.32 -26.05 -14.09
N ILE A 235 28.30 -26.79 -13.66
CA ILE A 235 28.44 -28.15 -13.11
C ILE A 235 29.05 -29.11 -14.14
N GLU A 236 28.70 -29.00 -15.42
CA GLU A 236 29.30 -29.81 -16.49
C GLU A 236 30.76 -29.43 -16.75
N SER A 237 31.09 -28.13 -16.73
CA SER A 237 32.47 -27.66 -16.84
C SER A 237 33.34 -28.16 -15.67
N LEU A 238 32.83 -28.11 -14.44
CA LEU A 238 33.51 -28.61 -13.24
C LEU A 238 33.65 -30.15 -13.25
N ARG A 239 32.68 -30.88 -13.82
CA ARG A 239 32.80 -32.34 -14.07
C ARG A 239 33.91 -32.63 -15.07
N ALA A 240 33.95 -31.91 -16.19
CA ALA A 240 35.00 -32.05 -17.20
C ALA A 240 36.39 -31.70 -16.65
N GLU A 241 36.51 -30.66 -15.82
CA GLU A 241 37.74 -30.35 -15.09
C GLU A 241 38.13 -31.48 -14.12
N LEU A 242 37.20 -32.01 -13.33
CA LEU A 242 37.48 -33.11 -12.41
C LEU A 242 37.92 -34.38 -13.14
N ASP A 243 37.32 -34.71 -14.28
CA ASP A 243 37.72 -35.87 -15.09
C ASP A 243 39.06 -35.65 -15.80
N SER A 244 39.35 -34.43 -16.26
CA SER A 244 40.68 -34.04 -16.75
C SER A 244 41.75 -34.17 -15.64
N ARG A 245 41.47 -33.69 -14.42
CA ARG A 245 42.37 -33.84 -13.25
C ARG A 245 42.53 -35.32 -12.84
N LYS A 246 41.49 -36.16 -12.95
CA LYS A 246 41.61 -37.62 -12.72
C LYS A 246 42.52 -38.27 -13.77
N LEU A 247 42.35 -37.94 -15.05
CA LEU A 247 43.19 -38.45 -16.13
C LEU A 247 44.66 -38.05 -15.93
N GLN A 248 44.94 -36.78 -15.62
CA GLN A 248 46.28 -36.29 -15.29
C GLN A 248 46.87 -37.00 -14.06
N ALA A 249 46.07 -37.22 -13.00
CA ALA A 249 46.51 -37.94 -11.82
C ALA A 249 46.80 -39.43 -12.11
N ASP A 250 46.00 -40.08 -12.95
CA ASP A 250 46.23 -41.47 -13.38
C ASP A 250 47.35 -41.60 -14.41
N GLU A 251 47.69 -40.54 -15.15
CA GLU A 251 48.92 -40.46 -15.95
C GLU A 251 50.16 -40.25 -15.08
N ALA A 252 50.11 -39.33 -14.11
CA ALA A 252 51.16 -39.19 -13.10
C ALA A 252 51.42 -40.52 -12.38
N ARG A 253 50.37 -41.22 -11.92
CA ARG A 253 50.47 -42.57 -11.33
C ARG A 253 51.03 -43.63 -12.29
N LYS A 254 50.84 -43.50 -13.62
CA LYS A 254 51.48 -44.40 -14.60
C LYS A 254 52.97 -44.12 -14.73
N GLU A 255 53.37 -42.85 -14.74
CA GLU A 255 54.79 -42.46 -14.77
C GLU A 255 55.49 -42.81 -13.45
N GLU A 256 54.90 -42.52 -12.28
CA GLU A 256 55.39 -42.98 -10.97
C GLU A 256 55.59 -44.51 -10.96
N ARG A 257 54.63 -45.29 -11.49
CA ARG A 257 54.77 -46.76 -11.61
C ARG A 257 55.87 -47.18 -12.57
N LYS A 258 56.12 -46.43 -13.66
CA LYS A 258 57.25 -46.66 -14.57
C LYS A 258 58.58 -46.33 -13.91
N GLU A 259 58.67 -45.22 -13.17
CA GLU A 259 59.87 -44.82 -12.42
C GLU A 259 60.18 -45.81 -11.29
N VAL A 260 59.20 -46.19 -10.47
CA VAL A 260 59.35 -47.23 -9.45
C VAL A 260 59.75 -48.57 -10.07
N LYS A 261 59.21 -48.93 -11.24
CA LYS A 261 59.65 -50.12 -11.98
C LYS A 261 61.08 -49.98 -12.52
N ALA A 262 61.48 -48.82 -13.03
CA ALA A 262 62.84 -48.57 -13.50
C ALA A 262 63.87 -48.59 -12.35
N LEU A 263 63.51 -48.05 -11.18
CA LEU A 263 64.30 -48.11 -9.94
C LEU A 263 64.35 -49.52 -9.35
N ALA A 264 63.28 -50.30 -9.45
CA ALA A 264 63.28 -51.71 -9.08
C ALA A 264 64.18 -52.52 -10.02
N GLU A 265 64.10 -52.29 -11.33
CA GLU A 265 64.97 -52.91 -12.32
C GLU A 265 66.44 -52.48 -12.20
N SER A 266 66.74 -51.23 -11.85
CA SER A 266 68.12 -50.78 -11.64
C SER A 266 68.70 -51.43 -10.38
N ARG A 267 67.95 -51.44 -9.28
CA ARG A 267 68.30 -52.17 -8.06
C ARG A 267 68.46 -53.67 -8.31
N GLU A 268 67.61 -54.29 -9.13
CA GLU A 268 67.78 -55.69 -9.50
C GLU A 268 69.06 -55.91 -10.34
N LYS A 269 69.34 -55.03 -11.30
CA LYS A 269 70.58 -55.07 -12.10
C LYS A 269 71.83 -54.85 -11.22
N GLU A 270 71.74 -54.02 -10.18
CA GLU A 270 72.80 -53.80 -9.17
C GLU A 270 72.96 -54.99 -8.20
N LEU A 271 71.86 -55.61 -7.76
CA LEU A 271 71.88 -56.83 -6.96
C LEU A 271 72.44 -58.01 -7.77
N ARG A 272 72.03 -58.18 -9.03
CA ARG A 272 72.61 -59.18 -9.95
C ARG A 272 74.09 -58.91 -10.22
N ARG A 273 74.50 -57.64 -10.39
CA ARG A 273 75.92 -57.26 -10.55
C ARG A 273 76.73 -57.56 -9.29
N SER A 274 76.27 -57.18 -8.10
CA SER A 274 76.97 -57.41 -6.83
C SER A 274 76.95 -58.88 -6.39
N GLN A 275 75.93 -59.65 -6.77
CA GLN A 275 75.96 -61.12 -6.68
C GLN A 275 76.98 -61.70 -7.67
N ALA A 276 77.06 -61.18 -8.90
CA ALA A 276 78.05 -61.63 -9.87
C ALA A 276 79.49 -61.27 -9.46
N THR A 277 79.76 -60.09 -8.88
CA THR A 277 81.10 -59.79 -8.33
C THR A 277 81.40 -60.65 -7.12
N ARG A 278 80.47 -60.87 -6.17
CA ARG A 278 80.68 -61.83 -5.07
C ARG A 278 80.94 -63.25 -5.57
N LEU A 279 80.29 -63.69 -6.64
CA LEU A 279 80.54 -64.98 -7.28
C LEU A 279 81.87 -65.02 -8.04
N ALA A 280 82.35 -63.90 -8.58
CA ALA A 280 83.69 -63.78 -9.14
C ALA A 280 84.76 -63.78 -8.04
N GLU A 281 84.63 -62.93 -7.02
CA GLU A 281 85.49 -62.85 -5.83
C GLU A 281 85.62 -64.19 -5.11
N THR A 282 84.51 -64.94 -4.96
CA THR A 282 84.55 -66.28 -4.35
C THR A 282 85.12 -67.36 -5.27
N ARG A 283 84.98 -67.23 -6.60
CA ARG A 283 85.70 -68.07 -7.57
C ARG A 283 87.19 -67.78 -7.56
N GLU A 284 87.60 -66.52 -7.65
CA GLU A 284 89.01 -66.12 -7.52
C GLU A 284 89.59 -66.54 -6.16
N ALA A 285 88.84 -66.42 -5.06
CA ALA A 285 89.30 -66.91 -3.76
C ALA A 285 89.42 -68.45 -3.71
N ALA A 286 88.56 -69.19 -4.44
CA ALA A 286 88.68 -70.64 -4.60
C ALA A 286 89.85 -71.02 -5.53
N GLU A 287 90.07 -70.28 -6.61
CA GLU A 287 91.19 -70.45 -7.55
C GLU A 287 92.52 -70.17 -6.86
N ARG A 288 92.66 -69.04 -6.16
CA ARG A 288 93.83 -68.74 -5.31
C ARG A 288 94.07 -69.81 -4.23
N ARG A 289 93.01 -70.43 -3.67
CA ARG A 289 93.14 -71.59 -2.76
C ARG A 289 93.62 -72.84 -3.49
N VAL A 290 93.12 -73.12 -4.69
CA VAL A 290 93.58 -74.24 -5.54
C VAL A 290 95.03 -74.04 -5.99
N GLU A 291 95.42 -72.81 -6.32
CA GLU A 291 96.79 -72.43 -6.65
C GLU A 291 97.71 -72.53 -5.44
N ALA A 292 97.30 -72.07 -4.26
CA ALA A 292 98.04 -72.27 -3.02
C ALA A 292 98.22 -73.77 -2.70
N LEU A 293 97.18 -74.59 -2.87
CA LEU A 293 97.26 -76.04 -2.70
C LEU A 293 98.11 -76.73 -3.78
N ARG A 294 98.16 -76.21 -5.01
CA ARG A 294 99.09 -76.68 -6.06
C ARG A 294 100.53 -76.30 -5.71
N ALA A 295 100.79 -75.04 -5.38
CA ALA A 295 102.10 -74.55 -4.97
C ALA A 295 102.63 -75.28 -3.73
N GLN A 296 101.76 -75.59 -2.77
CA GLN A 296 102.08 -76.44 -1.61
C GLN A 296 102.43 -77.86 -2.08
N ARG A 297 101.58 -78.53 -2.86
CA ARG A 297 101.87 -79.87 -3.41
C ARG A 297 103.15 -79.91 -4.26
N GLU A 298 103.48 -78.82 -4.96
CA GLU A 298 104.73 -78.67 -5.70
C GLU A 298 105.94 -78.37 -4.82
N ALA A 299 105.75 -77.69 -3.68
CA ALA A 299 106.78 -77.57 -2.64
C ALA A 299 107.03 -78.93 -1.98
N ASP A 300 105.97 -79.66 -1.61
CA ASP A 300 106.04 -81.02 -1.05
C ASP A 300 106.68 -82.00 -2.04
N ASN A 301 106.31 -81.95 -3.34
CA ASN A 301 106.97 -82.75 -4.38
C ASN A 301 108.44 -82.36 -4.59
N ARG A 302 108.79 -81.07 -4.47
CA ARG A 302 110.20 -80.63 -4.51
C ARG A 302 110.97 -81.09 -3.29
N ALA A 303 110.37 -81.06 -2.10
CA ALA A 303 110.96 -81.56 -0.86
C ALA A 303 111.13 -83.09 -0.88
N LEU A 304 110.15 -83.84 -1.41
CA LEU A 304 110.27 -85.29 -1.62
C LEU A 304 111.33 -85.62 -2.67
N ARG A 305 111.42 -84.88 -3.78
CA ARG A 305 112.50 -85.05 -4.77
C ARG A 305 113.88 -84.66 -4.22
N ALA A 306 113.96 -83.65 -3.36
CA ALA A 306 115.19 -83.29 -2.65
C ALA A 306 115.61 -84.41 -1.70
N ARG A 307 114.69 -84.91 -0.85
CA ARG A 307 114.94 -86.06 0.02
C ARG A 307 115.34 -87.32 -0.74
N HIS A 308 114.67 -87.66 -1.84
CA HIS A 308 115.09 -88.79 -2.68
C HIS A 308 116.44 -88.54 -3.35
N ALA A 309 116.80 -87.31 -3.71
CA ALA A 309 118.14 -86.99 -4.21
C ALA A 309 119.20 -87.06 -3.09
N GLU A 310 118.86 -86.65 -1.86
CA GLU A 310 119.68 -86.79 -0.66
C GLU A 310 119.89 -88.27 -0.30
N GLU A 311 118.83 -89.08 -0.28
CA GLU A 311 118.85 -90.54 -0.12
C GLU A 311 119.68 -91.23 -1.20
N ILE A 312 119.51 -90.86 -2.47
CA ILE A 312 120.36 -91.36 -3.57
C ILE A 312 121.82 -90.92 -3.38
N SER A 313 122.07 -89.71 -2.85
CA SER A 313 123.43 -89.26 -2.54
C SER A 313 124.03 -89.95 -1.31
N ALA A 314 123.20 -90.33 -0.32
CA ALA A 314 123.61 -91.09 0.85
C ALA A 314 123.94 -92.52 0.42
N LEU A 315 123.02 -93.22 -0.26
CA LEU A 315 123.27 -94.53 -0.83
C LEU A 315 124.50 -94.56 -1.76
N ARG A 316 124.75 -93.51 -2.55
CA ARG A 316 125.99 -93.39 -3.32
C ARG A 316 127.22 -93.27 -2.43
N ARG A 317 127.21 -92.43 -1.40
CA ARG A 317 128.31 -92.38 -0.41
C ARG A 317 128.49 -93.73 0.30
N ASP A 318 127.43 -94.40 0.72
CA ASP A 318 127.48 -95.73 1.33
C ASP A 318 128.07 -96.78 0.37
N TYR A 319 127.80 -96.69 -0.93
CA TYR A 319 128.40 -97.55 -1.96
C TYR A 319 129.85 -97.18 -2.25
N GLU A 320 130.19 -95.90 -2.31
CA GLU A 320 131.56 -95.38 -2.48
C GLU A 320 132.44 -95.69 -1.27
N GLU A 321 131.90 -95.64 -0.05
CA GLU A 321 132.56 -96.01 1.20
C GLU A 321 132.74 -97.54 1.31
N LYS A 322 131.76 -98.33 0.85
CA LYS A 322 131.95 -99.78 0.68
C LYS A 322 133.02 -100.11 -0.37
N LEU A 323 133.06 -99.38 -1.49
CA LEU A 323 134.11 -99.53 -2.50
C LEU A 323 135.48 -99.14 -1.93
N ALA A 324 135.56 -98.04 -1.19
CA ALA A 324 136.79 -97.59 -0.53
C ALA A 324 137.24 -98.58 0.54
N GLY A 325 136.33 -99.14 1.33
CA GLY A 325 136.61 -100.19 2.31
C GLY A 325 137.03 -101.52 1.67
N GLU A 326 136.48 -101.88 0.51
CA GLU A 326 137.00 -102.99 -0.31
C GLU A 326 138.39 -102.69 -0.88
N ASP A 327 138.65 -101.47 -1.34
CA ASP A 327 139.96 -101.09 -1.86
C ASP A 327 141.00 -100.92 -0.74
N GLU A 328 140.61 -100.58 0.49
CA GLU A 328 141.49 -100.61 1.67
C GLU A 328 141.76 -102.05 2.15
N ARG A 329 140.78 -102.96 2.02
CA ARG A 329 141.03 -104.41 2.17
C ARG A 329 142.00 -104.90 1.10
N ARG A 330 141.76 -104.61 -0.18
CA ARG A 330 142.68 -104.97 -1.28
C ARG A 330 144.08 -104.37 -1.06
N ARG A 331 144.20 -103.12 -0.60
CA ARG A 331 145.49 -102.48 -0.28
C ARG A 331 146.20 -103.15 0.89
N SER A 332 145.50 -103.51 1.96
CA SER A 332 146.10 -104.20 3.11
C SER A 332 146.42 -105.67 2.80
N GLU A 333 145.64 -106.33 1.95
CA GLU A 333 145.94 -107.65 1.37
C GLU A 333 147.17 -107.59 0.46
N THR A 334 147.27 -106.63 -0.47
CA THR A 334 148.46 -106.45 -1.31
C THR A 334 149.67 -106.06 -0.48
N TRP A 335 149.53 -105.20 0.53
CA TRP A 335 150.63 -104.82 1.41
C TRP A 335 151.12 -106.01 2.25
N ALA A 336 150.21 -106.85 2.76
CA ALA A 336 150.59 -108.09 3.45
C ALA A 336 151.22 -109.13 2.51
N LEU A 337 150.89 -109.12 1.22
CA LEU A 337 151.57 -109.93 0.19
C LEU A 337 152.95 -109.35 -0.18
N GLU A 338 153.09 -108.03 -0.27
CA GLU A 338 154.37 -107.33 -0.47
C GLU A 338 155.31 -107.52 0.72
N GLU A 339 154.82 -107.46 1.96
CA GLU A 339 155.60 -107.73 3.17
C GLU A 339 156.08 -109.18 3.20
N ARG A 340 155.22 -110.16 2.85
CA ARG A 340 155.61 -111.57 2.69
C ARG A 340 156.64 -111.78 1.56
N LEU A 341 156.51 -111.05 0.45
CA LEU A 341 157.50 -111.06 -0.64
C LEU A 341 158.83 -110.42 -0.20
N HIS A 342 158.80 -109.39 0.63
CA HIS A 342 159.99 -108.75 1.18
C HIS A 342 160.71 -109.65 2.19
N GLU A 343 159.96 -110.33 3.08
CA GLU A 343 160.51 -111.39 3.93
C GLU A 343 161.13 -112.53 3.11
N ALA A 344 160.44 -113.00 2.06
CA ALA A 344 160.97 -114.04 1.18
C ALA A 344 162.25 -113.57 0.45
N GLY A 345 162.30 -112.30 0.04
CA GLY A 345 163.49 -111.66 -0.51
C GLY A 345 164.65 -111.62 0.49
N LEU A 346 164.40 -111.26 1.75
CA LEU A 346 165.41 -111.26 2.82
C LEU A 346 165.93 -112.67 3.15
N ARG A 347 165.07 -113.69 3.10
CA ARG A 347 165.46 -115.09 3.24
C ARG A 347 166.35 -115.52 2.07
N LEU A 348 165.93 -115.27 0.84
CA LEU A 348 166.74 -115.53 -0.36
C LEU A 348 168.06 -114.74 -0.38
N GLU A 349 168.10 -113.51 0.13
CA GLU A 349 169.37 -112.76 0.23
C GLU A 349 170.31 -113.32 1.30
N THR A 350 169.80 -113.75 2.45
CA THR A 350 170.64 -114.36 3.49
C THR A 350 171.17 -115.73 3.06
N GLU A 351 170.34 -116.55 2.43
CA GLU A 351 170.78 -117.77 1.73
C GLU A 351 171.83 -117.47 0.65
N ARG A 352 171.58 -116.50 -0.24
CA ARG A 352 172.52 -116.15 -1.32
C ARG A 352 173.86 -115.61 -0.81
N ARG A 353 173.88 -114.98 0.37
CA ARG A 353 175.11 -114.58 1.07
C ARG A 353 175.84 -115.80 1.65
N VAL A 354 175.13 -116.78 2.22
CA VAL A 354 175.71 -118.04 2.72
C VAL A 354 176.28 -118.89 1.58
N TYR A 355 175.52 -119.10 0.50
CA TYR A 355 175.99 -119.79 -0.70
C TYR A 355 177.15 -119.05 -1.39
N GLY A 356 177.09 -117.70 -1.43
CA GLY A 356 178.18 -116.88 -1.97
C GLY A 356 179.48 -116.94 -1.15
N ALA A 357 179.39 -117.07 0.18
CA ALA A 357 180.56 -117.32 1.04
C ALA A 357 181.15 -118.71 0.78
N ARG A 358 180.29 -119.75 0.76
CA ARG A 358 180.71 -121.14 0.55
C ARG A 358 181.26 -121.41 -0.85
N MET A 359 180.76 -120.71 -1.88
CA MET A 359 181.36 -120.74 -3.22
C MET A 359 182.77 -120.15 -3.24
N LYS A 360 183.00 -119.00 -2.58
CA LYS A 360 184.34 -118.40 -2.50
C LYS A 360 185.33 -119.26 -1.71
N GLU A 361 184.86 -119.95 -0.69
CA GLU A 361 185.63 -120.94 0.06
C GLU A 361 186.04 -122.12 -0.83
N LEU A 362 185.11 -122.69 -1.59
CA LEU A 362 185.39 -123.76 -2.56
C LEU A 362 186.29 -123.30 -3.73
N GLU A 363 186.14 -122.07 -4.21
CA GLU A 363 187.02 -121.48 -5.23
C GLU A 363 188.45 -121.27 -4.70
N ALA A 364 188.60 -120.84 -3.44
CA ALA A 364 189.91 -120.73 -2.79
C ALA A 364 190.59 -122.11 -2.61
N SER A 365 189.84 -123.12 -2.15
CA SER A 365 190.32 -124.51 -2.08
C SER A 365 190.78 -125.02 -3.44
N ARG A 366 189.96 -124.82 -4.48
CA ARG A 366 190.24 -125.32 -5.84
C ARG A 366 191.38 -124.58 -6.53
N LEU A 367 191.66 -123.32 -6.15
CA LEU A 367 192.87 -122.60 -6.58
C LEU A 367 194.12 -123.08 -5.84
N ALA A 368 194.03 -123.41 -4.55
CA ALA A 368 195.13 -124.00 -3.80
C ALA A 368 195.49 -125.41 -4.31
N GLU A 369 194.49 -126.25 -4.59
CA GLU A 369 194.68 -127.57 -5.22
C GLU A 369 195.32 -127.46 -6.61
N LYS A 370 194.89 -126.50 -7.44
CA LYS A 370 195.53 -126.23 -8.73
C LYS A 370 196.98 -125.80 -8.59
N ALA A 371 197.31 -124.89 -7.67
CA ALA A 371 198.67 -124.43 -7.45
C ALA A 371 199.61 -125.53 -6.89
N ALA A 372 199.06 -126.55 -6.23
CA ALA A 372 199.79 -127.76 -5.88
C ALA A 372 199.96 -128.68 -7.12
N LEU A 373 198.86 -128.98 -7.82
CA LEU A 373 198.85 -129.88 -8.98
C LEU A 373 199.70 -129.37 -10.15
N GLU A 374 199.75 -128.06 -10.42
CA GLU A 374 200.64 -127.48 -11.44
C GLU A 374 202.12 -127.71 -11.09
N LYS A 375 202.47 -127.58 -9.81
CA LYS A 375 203.84 -127.76 -9.32
C LYS A 375 204.27 -129.24 -9.31
N ASP A 376 203.36 -130.13 -8.97
CA ASP A 376 203.58 -131.58 -9.11
C ASP A 376 203.57 -131.99 -10.59
N HIS A 377 202.82 -131.31 -11.46
CA HIS A 377 202.87 -131.51 -12.91
C HIS A 377 204.19 -131.06 -13.54
N GLU A 378 204.82 -129.97 -13.11
CA GLU A 378 206.17 -129.59 -13.60
C GLU A 378 207.19 -130.70 -13.29
N LEU A 379 207.20 -131.19 -12.05
CA LEU A 379 208.06 -132.30 -11.63
C LEU A 379 207.74 -133.62 -12.36
N ALA A 380 206.46 -133.91 -12.56
CA ALA A 380 206.01 -135.08 -13.31
C ALA A 380 206.30 -134.97 -14.80
N VAL A 381 206.26 -133.79 -15.42
CA VAL A 381 206.58 -133.59 -16.83
C VAL A 381 208.05 -133.83 -17.10
N ASP A 382 208.97 -133.36 -16.25
CA ASP A 382 210.40 -133.66 -16.41
C ASP A 382 210.70 -135.17 -16.22
N HIS A 383 210.00 -135.85 -15.30
CA HIS A 383 210.12 -137.30 -15.14
C HIS A 383 209.46 -138.09 -16.30
N LEU A 384 208.31 -137.66 -16.79
CA LEU A 384 207.60 -138.29 -17.92
C LEU A 384 208.31 -138.01 -19.25
N ARG A 385 209.09 -136.94 -19.37
CA ARG A 385 209.97 -136.73 -20.53
C ARG A 385 211.07 -137.78 -20.63
N ALA A 386 211.48 -138.38 -19.49
CA ALA A 386 212.34 -139.55 -19.46
C ALA A 386 211.56 -140.86 -19.66
N GLU A 387 210.36 -141.01 -19.09
CA GLU A 387 209.58 -142.26 -19.23
C GLU A 387 208.85 -142.44 -20.57
N ILE A 388 208.43 -141.38 -21.26
CA ILE A 388 207.76 -141.49 -22.57
C ILE A 388 208.73 -142.15 -23.58
N SER A 389 210.01 -141.78 -23.53
CA SER A 389 211.10 -142.44 -24.29
C SER A 389 211.36 -143.91 -23.92
N ALA A 390 210.61 -144.47 -22.96
CA ALA A 390 210.69 -145.87 -22.51
C ALA A 390 209.29 -146.54 -22.40
N LYS A 391 208.20 -145.87 -22.80
CA LYS A 391 206.82 -146.38 -22.69
C LYS A 391 205.96 -146.25 -23.95
N GLU A 392 206.49 -145.66 -25.03
CA GLU A 392 206.01 -145.97 -26.38
C GLU A 392 206.08 -147.50 -26.65
N ASP A 393 207.02 -148.21 -25.99
CA ASP A 393 207.17 -149.67 -25.98
C ASP A 393 206.03 -150.48 -25.28
N ARG A 394 204.99 -149.84 -24.70
CA ARG A 394 204.00 -150.54 -23.86
C ARG A 394 202.52 -150.23 -24.10
N ILE A 395 202.17 -149.68 -25.27
CA ILE A 395 200.76 -149.43 -25.67
C ILE A 395 200.04 -150.72 -26.17
N GLU A 396 200.56 -151.91 -25.87
CA GLU A 396 200.05 -153.21 -26.36
C GLU A 396 198.95 -153.89 -25.49
N GLU A 397 198.53 -153.38 -24.31
CA GLU A 397 197.73 -154.14 -23.28
C GLU A 397 196.52 -153.41 -22.51
N LEU A 398 195.20 -153.79 -22.72
CA LEU A 398 193.92 -153.84 -21.83
C LEU A 398 192.81 -152.68 -21.60
N GLU A 399 191.54 -152.98 -21.12
CA GLU A 399 190.28 -152.11 -20.94
C GLU A 399 189.16 -152.49 -19.80
N GLU A 400 187.82 -152.12 -19.93
CA GLU A 400 186.46 -152.64 -19.35
C GLU A 400 185.48 -151.88 -18.12
N ALA A 401 184.18 -151.10 -18.17
CA ALA A 401 182.79 -150.77 -17.22
C ALA A 401 181.79 -149.36 -16.71
N LEU A 402 180.33 -149.28 -16.34
CA LEU A 402 179.13 -148.45 -15.41
C LEU A 402 178.08 -147.02 -15.54
N GLN A 403 176.94 -146.31 -14.88
CA GLN A 403 175.43 -146.17 -14.08
C GLN A 403 174.59 -144.65 -13.69
N GLU A 404 173.36 -144.01 -13.10
CA GLU A 404 171.73 -143.88 -12.63
C GLU A 404 170.96 -142.43 -11.91
N THR A 405 169.70 -141.80 -11.37
CA THR A 405 168.04 -141.60 -10.97
C THR A 405 167.26 -140.09 -10.46
N GLY A 406 166.00 -139.43 -9.95
CA GLY A 406 164.41 -139.28 -9.35
C GLY A 406 163.56 -137.76 -8.97
N GLU A 407 162.33 -137.11 -8.39
CA GLU A 407 160.76 -136.97 -7.74
C GLU A 407 159.88 -135.45 -7.44
N THR A 408 158.64 -134.82 -6.87
CA THR A 408 157.03 -134.80 -6.27
C THR A 408 155.78 -133.51 -6.10
N PRO A 409 154.86 -132.98 -5.04
CA PRO A 409 153.28 -132.33 -4.89
C PRO A 409 152.62 -130.89 -4.09
N GLU A 410 151.37 -130.20 -3.60
CA GLU A 410 149.70 -130.09 -3.28
C GLU A 410 148.62 -128.67 -2.92
N PRO A 411 147.37 -128.38 -2.10
CA PRO A 411 146.02 -127.33 -2.09
C PRO A 411 145.28 -126.35 -0.81
N PRO A 412 143.97 -125.68 -0.36
CA PRO A 412 142.35 -125.23 -0.54
C PRO A 412 141.36 -123.80 -0.01
N PRO A 413 140.06 -123.53 0.71
CA PRO A 413 138.75 -122.43 0.72
C PRO A 413 137.92 -121.54 2.01
N ASP A 414 136.69 -120.77 2.39
CA ASP A 414 135.11 -120.14 2.25
C ASP A 414 134.40 -118.83 3.21
N ALA A 415 133.14 -118.09 3.61
CA ALA A 415 131.49 -117.70 3.67
C ALA A 415 130.76 -116.22 4.34
N ALA A 416 129.50 -115.51 4.77
CA ALA A 416 127.84 -115.33 5.09
C ALA A 416 126.89 -113.87 5.54
N PRO A 417 125.45 -113.62 5.90
CA PRO A 417 124.37 -112.31 6.03
C PRO A 417 123.02 -111.83 7.11
N GLU A 418 121.96 -110.78 7.02
CA GLU A 418 120.56 -110.32 7.91
C GLU A 418 119.44 -108.92 7.88
N PRO A 419 118.29 -108.48 8.77
CA PRO A 419 116.86 -107.58 8.64
C PRO A 419 115.91 -106.51 9.70
N SER A 420 114.59 -105.82 9.57
CA SER A 420 113.61 -104.81 10.54
C SER A 420 111.97 -104.11 10.37
N ARG A 421 111.13 -103.22 11.25
CA ARG A 421 109.57 -102.51 11.24
C ARG A 421 108.91 -101.19 12.22
N ALA A 422 107.68 -100.42 12.60
CA ALA A 422 106.03 -100.01 12.62
C ALA A 422 105.32 -98.56 13.34
N GLU A 423 104.05 -97.85 13.70
CA GLU A 423 102.38 -97.55 13.69
C GLU A 423 101.46 -96.24 14.49
N PRO A 424 100.07 -95.69 14.35
CA PRO A 424 99.16 -94.42 14.99
C PRO A 424 97.43 -94.04 15.17
N PRO A 425 96.67 -92.92 15.84
CA PRO A 425 95.07 -92.50 16.18
C PRO A 425 94.18 -90.99 16.46
N PRO A 426 92.74 -90.69 16.76
CA PRO A 426 91.72 -89.34 16.87
C PRO A 426 90.25 -88.95 17.79
N ALA A 427 89.36 -87.75 17.82
CA ALA A 427 87.95 -87.26 18.65
C ALA A 427 86.82 -85.91 18.45
N ASP A 428 85.59 -85.50 19.20
CA ASP A 428 84.38 -84.30 19.13
C ASP A 428 83.24 -83.79 20.38
N HIS A 429 82.03 -82.97 20.68
CA HIS A 429 80.72 -82.00 20.28
C HIS A 429 79.65 -81.04 21.33
N ALA A 430 78.41 -80.24 21.09
CA ALA A 430 77.42 -79.22 22.02
C ALA A 430 75.76 -78.61 21.84
N GLN A 431 74.93 -77.66 22.65
CA GLN A 431 73.34 -77.10 22.66
C GLN A 431 72.51 -75.76 23.48
N ASN A 432 71.12 -75.24 23.44
CA ASN A 432 70.24 -73.98 24.16
C ASN A 432 68.52 -73.55 24.19
N GLY A 433 67.74 -72.50 24.91
CA GLY A 433 66.17 -71.87 24.88
C GLY A 433 65.24 -70.75 25.90
N SER A 434 63.93 -70.08 25.74
CA SER A 434 62.96 -69.05 26.67
C SER A 434 61.35 -68.35 26.45
N GLY A 435 60.49 -67.49 27.31
CA GLY A 435 59.04 -66.64 27.16
C GLY A 435 57.96 -65.85 28.32
N ASP A 436 56.80 -64.93 28.17
CA ASP A 436 55.74 -64.11 29.20
C ASP A 436 54.31 -63.06 28.94
N PRO A 437 53.19 -62.59 29.80
CA PRO A 437 51.78 -61.66 29.64
C PRO A 437 50.64 -60.83 30.73
N GLU A 438 49.56 -59.85 30.42
CA GLU A 438 47.99 -59.32 30.86
C GLU A 438 47.15 -58.16 31.90
N GLY A 439 45.78 -57.56 31.82
CA GLY A 439 44.76 -56.61 32.80
C GLY A 439 43.31 -55.63 32.54
N GLU A 440 42.29 -55.03 33.46
CA GLU A 440 40.84 -54.15 33.30
C GLU A 440 39.80 -53.26 34.45
N PRO A 441 38.64 -52.32 34.29
CA PRO A 441 37.66 -51.33 35.25
C PRO A 441 35.98 -50.73 35.16
N ALA A 442 35.18 -49.81 36.01
CA ALA A 442 33.61 -49.20 36.00
C ALA A 442 32.84 -47.94 36.85
N GLY A 443 31.57 -47.34 36.54
CA GLY A 443 30.52 -46.52 37.42
C GLY A 443 29.61 -45.25 36.93
N ARG A 444 28.25 -45.02 37.21
CA ARG A 444 27.39 -43.86 36.62
C ARG A 444 25.85 -43.49 36.98
N THR A 445 25.39 -42.95 38.14
CA THR A 445 23.92 -42.58 38.33
C THR A 445 23.46 -41.30 39.06
N GLU A 446 24.31 -40.52 39.73
CA GLU A 446 23.84 -39.41 40.61
C GLU A 446 23.81 -38.01 39.95
N GLU A 447 24.33 -37.86 38.74
CA GLU A 447 24.39 -36.56 38.03
C GLU A 447 23.01 -36.07 37.51
N VAL A 448 22.11 -37.00 37.15
CA VAL A 448 20.90 -36.71 36.36
C VAL A 448 19.86 -35.87 37.11
N ASP A 449 19.68 -36.09 38.42
CA ASP A 449 18.72 -35.31 39.22
C ASP A 449 19.22 -33.89 39.53
N ALA A 450 20.54 -33.68 39.59
CA ALA A 450 21.13 -32.35 39.75
C ALA A 450 20.97 -31.49 38.50
N GLU A 451 21.13 -32.07 37.30
CA GLU A 451 20.87 -31.39 36.02
C GLU A 451 19.40 -30.96 35.89
N ARG A 452 18.46 -31.75 36.42
CA ARG A 452 17.02 -31.45 36.31
C ARG A 452 16.60 -30.22 37.12
N ILE A 453 17.09 -30.09 38.35
CA ILE A 453 16.80 -28.92 39.21
C ILE A 453 17.37 -27.63 38.59
N LEU A 454 18.59 -27.69 38.05
CA LEU A 454 19.21 -26.56 37.34
C LEU A 454 18.52 -26.20 36.01
N ALA A 455 17.79 -27.14 35.41
CA ALA A 455 16.91 -26.86 34.27
C ALA A 455 15.59 -26.20 34.71
N GLU A 456 14.99 -26.67 35.81
CA GLU A 456 13.77 -26.11 36.39
C GLU A 456 13.98 -24.65 36.85
N GLU A 457 15.02 -24.34 37.64
CA GLU A 457 15.37 -22.95 38.05
C GLU A 457 15.65 -22.03 36.85
N ARG A 458 16.23 -22.57 35.77
CA ARG A 458 16.53 -21.82 34.56
C ARG A 458 15.30 -21.53 33.70
N ILE A 459 14.26 -22.35 33.79
CA ILE A 459 12.95 -22.04 33.19
C ILE A 459 12.31 -20.88 33.96
N GLU A 460 12.32 -20.90 35.29
CA GLU A 460 11.73 -19.82 36.10
C GLU A 460 12.38 -18.43 35.86
N ASP A 461 13.72 -18.34 35.75
CA ASP A 461 14.39 -17.07 35.38
C ASP A 461 14.08 -16.63 33.93
N LEU A 462 13.88 -17.56 33.00
CA LEU A 462 13.45 -17.23 31.64
C LEU A 462 12.00 -16.75 31.59
N GLU A 463 11.09 -17.37 32.32
CA GLU A 463 9.69 -16.94 32.46
C GLU A 463 9.60 -15.56 33.15
N ALA A 464 10.36 -15.34 34.23
CA ALA A 464 10.43 -14.05 34.92
C ALA A 464 11.01 -12.91 34.04
N ARG A 465 11.93 -13.23 33.12
CA ARG A 465 12.43 -12.28 32.11
C ARG A 465 11.40 -12.02 31.00
N LEU A 466 10.71 -13.07 30.55
CA LEU A 466 9.68 -12.98 29.52
C LEU A 466 8.51 -12.11 30.01
N ALA A 467 8.01 -12.32 31.23
CA ALA A 467 6.96 -11.50 31.83
C ALA A 467 7.35 -10.01 31.94
N ARG A 468 8.61 -9.71 32.30
CA ARG A 468 9.12 -8.32 32.30
C ARG A 468 9.18 -7.72 30.90
N ALA A 469 9.63 -8.50 29.91
CA ALA A 469 9.68 -8.07 28.51
C ALA A 469 8.27 -7.85 27.94
N GLU A 470 7.27 -8.63 28.34
CA GLU A 470 5.86 -8.42 27.99
C GLU A 470 5.28 -7.16 28.66
N GLU A 471 5.58 -6.91 29.95
CA GLU A 471 5.20 -5.66 30.61
C GLU A 471 5.84 -4.43 29.96
N GLU A 472 7.13 -4.48 29.64
CA GLU A 472 7.84 -3.39 28.94
C GLU A 472 7.31 -3.22 27.51
N ALA A 473 7.08 -4.29 26.75
CA ALA A 473 6.45 -4.24 25.43
C ALA A 473 5.05 -3.62 25.50
N LYS A 474 4.25 -3.95 26.52
CA LYS A 474 2.93 -3.34 26.73
C LYS A 474 3.02 -1.84 27.05
N ARG A 475 3.92 -1.42 27.95
CA ARG A 475 4.12 0.01 28.26
C ARG A 475 4.59 0.78 27.03
N ASN A 476 5.53 0.22 26.27
CA ASN A 476 6.02 0.79 25.01
C ASN A 476 4.91 0.86 23.95
N ALA A 477 4.01 -0.12 23.88
CA ALA A 477 2.84 -0.07 23.00
C ALA A 477 1.86 1.03 23.43
N GLU A 478 1.52 1.14 24.72
CA GLU A 478 0.66 2.21 25.23
C GLU A 478 1.27 3.62 25.03
N GLU A 479 2.60 3.77 25.13
CA GLU A 479 3.30 5.02 24.84
C GLU A 479 3.34 5.33 23.34
N LEU A 480 3.53 4.31 22.49
CA LEU A 480 3.46 4.45 21.03
C LEU A 480 2.04 4.81 20.56
N ASP A 481 1.01 4.22 21.15
CA ASP A 481 -0.40 4.55 20.88
C ASP A 481 -0.71 6.00 21.26
N ARG A 482 -0.28 6.45 22.46
CA ARG A 482 -0.40 7.86 22.89
C ARG A 482 0.32 8.81 21.92
N ALA A 483 1.56 8.50 21.55
CA ALA A 483 2.33 9.32 20.60
C ALA A 483 1.69 9.33 19.21
N THR A 484 1.13 8.20 18.76
CA THR A 484 0.42 8.09 17.48
C THR A 484 -0.90 8.84 17.51
N GLU A 485 -1.61 8.87 18.65
CA GLU A 485 -2.79 9.71 18.85
C GLU A 485 -2.41 11.20 18.86
N SER A 486 -1.37 11.63 19.61
CA SER A 486 -0.82 12.99 19.53
C SER A 486 -0.51 13.41 18.08
N LEU A 487 0.21 12.57 17.33
CA LEU A 487 0.55 12.82 15.92
C LEU A 487 -0.68 12.84 15.00
N ARG A 488 -1.68 12.00 15.26
CA ARG A 488 -2.96 11.98 14.52
C ARG A 488 -3.79 13.24 14.80
N LEU A 489 -3.84 13.70 16.04
CA LEU A 489 -4.51 14.95 16.41
C LEU A 489 -3.77 16.16 15.82
N LEU A 490 -2.43 16.13 15.81
CA LEU A 490 -1.60 17.07 15.06
C LEU A 490 -1.72 16.93 13.54
N SER A 491 -2.30 15.86 12.98
CA SER A 491 -2.48 15.72 11.53
C SER A 491 -3.60 16.61 10.97
N GLU A 492 -4.55 17.05 11.82
CA GLU A 492 -5.56 18.02 11.44
C GLU A 492 -4.94 19.42 11.28
N PRO A 493 -4.94 20.02 10.07
CA PRO A 493 -4.23 21.29 9.84
C PRO A 493 -4.81 22.44 10.69
N GLY A 494 -6.14 22.50 10.80
CA GLY A 494 -6.83 23.49 11.64
C GLY A 494 -6.63 23.27 13.14
N ARG A 495 -6.17 22.09 13.60
CA ARG A 495 -5.77 21.87 15.00
C ARG A 495 -4.30 22.25 15.21
N ARG A 496 -3.40 21.78 14.36
CA ARG A 496 -1.98 22.13 14.38
C ARG A 496 -1.73 23.64 14.39
N LEU A 497 -2.48 24.40 13.58
CA LEU A 497 -2.40 25.86 13.55
C LEU A 497 -2.81 26.50 14.89
N ARG A 498 -3.85 25.96 15.56
CA ARG A 498 -4.29 26.44 16.89
C ARG A 498 -3.25 26.13 17.98
N GLU A 499 -2.63 24.96 17.94
CA GLU A 499 -1.60 24.56 18.91
C GLU A 499 -0.28 25.34 18.69
N GLY A 500 0.12 25.58 17.44
CA GLY A 500 1.24 26.48 17.12
C GLY A 500 0.99 27.94 17.52
N LEU A 501 -0.26 28.43 17.45
CA LEU A 501 -0.66 29.75 17.96
C LEU A 501 -0.61 29.81 19.48
N ALA A 502 -1.06 28.78 20.19
CA ALA A 502 -0.95 28.68 21.65
C ALA A 502 0.53 28.71 22.08
N LEU A 503 1.37 27.90 21.44
CA LEU A 503 2.81 27.83 21.68
C LEU A 503 3.52 29.18 21.41
N PHE A 504 3.12 29.92 20.37
CA PHE A 504 3.61 31.29 20.16
C PHE A 504 3.18 32.23 21.30
N ASN A 505 1.91 32.17 21.73
CA ASN A 505 1.35 33.02 22.79
C ASN A 505 1.98 32.79 24.16
N GLU A 506 2.55 31.61 24.40
CA GLU A 506 3.30 31.25 25.61
C GLU A 506 4.79 31.62 25.51
N SER A 507 5.32 31.81 24.30
CA SER A 507 6.71 32.18 24.05
C SER A 507 7.03 33.65 24.36
N GLU A 508 8.30 33.94 24.68
CA GLU A 508 8.80 35.30 24.86
C GLU A 508 8.62 36.18 23.61
N HIS A 509 8.50 35.60 22.41
CA HIS A 509 8.29 36.34 21.17
C HIS A 509 6.97 37.12 21.17
N ALA A 510 5.92 36.62 21.83
CA ALA A 510 4.67 37.35 22.00
C ALA A 510 4.88 38.68 22.76
N ARG A 511 5.76 38.70 23.78
CA ARG A 511 6.12 39.92 24.51
C ARG A 511 6.95 40.88 23.67
N VAL A 512 7.88 40.37 22.87
CA VAL A 512 8.68 41.17 21.91
C VAL A 512 7.78 41.84 20.88
N VAL A 513 6.86 41.07 20.28
CA VAL A 513 5.87 41.54 19.32
C VAL A 513 4.90 42.56 19.95
N ALA A 514 4.44 42.34 21.18
CA ALA A 514 3.64 43.32 21.94
C ALA A 514 4.40 44.64 22.13
N SER A 515 5.70 44.57 22.43
CA SER A 515 6.55 45.76 22.61
C SER A 515 6.68 46.58 21.31
N ILE A 516 6.97 45.92 20.19
CA ILE A 516 7.03 46.55 18.85
C ILE A 516 5.69 47.20 18.50
N SER A 517 4.58 46.53 18.80
CA SER A 517 3.23 46.98 18.46
C SER A 517 2.74 48.18 19.26
N ARG A 518 3.42 48.54 20.37
CA ARG A 518 3.19 49.83 21.06
C ARG A 518 3.77 51.01 20.28
N SER A 519 4.80 50.79 19.47
CA SER A 519 5.46 51.83 18.67
C SER A 519 4.87 51.94 17.26
N PHE A 520 4.52 50.81 16.65
CA PHE A 520 4.07 50.74 15.24
C PHE A 520 2.58 50.38 15.06
N GLY A 521 1.82 50.28 16.15
CA GLY A 521 0.43 49.84 16.14
C GLY A 521 0.26 48.31 16.05
N LEU A 522 -0.99 47.85 16.02
CA LEU A 522 -1.28 46.41 15.90
C LEU A 522 -0.94 45.91 14.47
N PRO A 523 -0.18 44.82 14.34
CA PRO A 523 0.16 44.26 13.03
C PRO A 523 -1.04 43.55 12.41
N ARG A 524 -1.08 43.51 11.07
CA ARG A 524 -1.88 42.53 10.34
C ARG A 524 -1.21 41.17 10.51
N VAL A 525 -1.92 40.16 10.99
CA VAL A 525 -1.35 38.84 11.23
C VAL A 525 -1.96 37.81 10.29
N HIS A 526 -1.07 37.11 9.58
CA HIS A 526 -1.36 35.93 8.81
C HIS A 526 -0.76 34.71 9.51
N ALA A 527 -1.58 33.70 9.71
CA ALA A 527 -1.23 32.44 10.35
C ALA A 527 -1.65 31.30 9.41
N ASP A 528 -0.67 30.56 8.89
CA ASP A 528 -0.89 29.45 7.96
C ASP A 528 0.07 28.29 8.29
N LEU A 529 -0.06 27.16 7.60
CA LEU A 529 0.92 26.09 7.65
C LEU A 529 1.88 26.21 6.47
N ASP A 530 3.18 26.15 6.74
CA ASP A 530 4.20 26.06 5.69
C ASP A 530 3.92 24.87 4.77
N GLY A 531 3.86 25.13 3.45
CA GLY A 531 3.58 24.12 2.42
C GLY A 531 4.67 23.05 2.25
N GLY A 532 5.79 23.16 2.99
CA GLY A 532 6.76 22.09 3.14
C GLY A 532 6.19 20.83 3.81
N THR A 533 6.89 19.71 3.65
CA THR A 533 6.46 18.37 4.12
C THR A 533 6.17 18.24 5.61
N THR A 534 6.58 19.21 6.42
CA THR A 534 6.35 19.23 7.88
C THR A 534 5.13 20.06 8.29
N GLY A 535 4.51 20.84 7.39
CA GLY A 535 3.26 21.56 7.66
C GLY A 535 3.31 22.43 8.91
N LYS A 536 4.35 23.26 9.07
CA LYS A 536 4.61 23.97 10.34
C LYS A 536 3.83 25.29 10.45
N PRO A 537 3.13 25.56 11.56
CA PRO A 537 2.54 26.85 11.85
C PRO A 537 3.53 28.00 11.66
N THR A 538 3.20 28.88 10.71
CA THR A 538 3.99 30.03 10.30
C THR A 538 3.15 31.28 10.50
N LEU A 539 3.74 32.25 11.20
CA LEU A 539 3.07 33.43 11.72
C LEU A 539 3.78 34.67 11.15
N THR A 540 3.20 35.27 10.12
CA THR A 540 3.71 36.48 9.47
C THR A 540 2.93 37.69 9.96
N LEU A 541 3.64 38.65 10.57
CA LEU A 541 3.11 39.87 11.16
C LEU A 541 3.61 41.08 10.37
N LEU A 542 2.71 41.94 9.89
CA LEU A 542 3.03 43.12 9.09
C LEU A 542 2.56 44.40 9.79
N TRP A 543 3.50 45.29 10.13
CA TRP A 543 3.24 46.60 10.71
C TRP A 543 3.08 47.67 9.62
N GLY A 544 1.93 47.62 8.94
CA GLY A 544 1.62 48.50 7.83
C GLY A 544 2.68 48.40 6.73
N ASP A 545 3.24 49.54 6.35
CA ASP A 545 4.25 49.68 5.30
C ASP A 545 5.66 49.97 5.87
N VAL A 546 5.94 49.48 7.10
CA VAL A 546 7.14 49.84 7.88
C VAL A 546 8.05 48.66 8.22
N ALA A 547 7.48 47.49 8.53
CA ALA A 547 8.23 46.28 8.85
C ALA A 547 7.35 45.01 8.80
N TRP A 548 7.97 43.87 8.55
CA TRP A 548 7.37 42.55 8.71
C TRP A 548 8.28 41.60 9.52
N ARG A 549 7.67 40.63 10.21
CA ARG A 549 8.36 39.51 10.87
C ARG A 549 7.62 38.21 10.65
N ARG A 550 8.36 37.13 10.41
CA ARG A 550 7.85 35.77 10.31
C ARG A 550 8.42 34.92 11.44
N TYR A 551 7.55 34.34 12.24
CA TYR A 551 7.89 33.33 13.24
C TYR A 551 7.40 31.96 12.78
N VAL A 552 8.09 30.90 13.16
CA VAL A 552 7.61 29.52 13.04
C VAL A 552 7.46 28.95 14.44
N SER A 553 6.34 28.31 14.71
CA SER A 553 6.07 27.58 15.94
C SER A 553 5.78 26.11 15.62
N ASP A 554 6.60 25.21 16.17
CA ASP A 554 6.50 23.77 15.91
C ASP A 554 5.86 23.07 17.12
N PRO A 555 4.57 22.70 17.06
CA PRO A 555 3.87 22.03 18.16
C PRO A 555 4.25 20.55 18.31
N SER A 556 5.06 19.98 17.42
CA SER A 556 5.38 18.55 17.45
C SER A 556 6.18 18.15 18.69
N GLU A 557 5.76 17.06 19.34
CA GLU A 557 6.48 16.48 20.47
C GLU A 557 7.85 15.91 20.01
N GLY A 558 8.86 15.95 20.88
CA GLY A 558 10.23 15.56 20.55
C GLY A 558 11.08 16.63 19.83
N VAL A 559 10.49 17.75 19.38
CA VAL A 559 11.27 18.87 18.81
C VAL A 559 12.07 19.58 19.92
N PRO A 560 13.40 19.76 19.77
CA PRO A 560 14.23 20.43 20.76
C PRO A 560 13.91 21.92 20.86
N GLU A 561 14.13 22.49 22.06
CA GLU A 561 13.88 23.91 22.31
C GLU A 561 14.95 24.80 21.65
N PRO A 562 14.58 26.03 21.19
CA PRO A 562 13.28 26.66 21.30
C PRO A 562 12.30 26.24 20.18
N ARG A 563 11.10 25.76 20.55
CA ARG A 563 10.05 25.38 19.60
C ARG A 563 9.40 26.55 18.84
N VAL A 564 9.72 27.79 19.20
CA VAL A 564 9.28 29.01 18.50
C VAL A 564 10.49 29.87 18.19
N TYR A 565 10.69 30.19 16.91
CA TYR A 565 11.85 30.94 16.43
C TYR A 565 11.47 31.97 15.36
N LEU A 566 12.27 33.04 15.26
CA LEU A 566 12.17 34.03 14.19
C LEU A 566 12.78 33.42 12.92
N ALA A 567 11.95 33.23 11.89
CA ALA A 567 12.36 32.67 10.59
C ALA A 567 12.64 33.75 9.53
N GLY A 568 12.15 34.97 9.72
CA GLY A 568 12.44 36.11 8.84
C GLY A 568 12.03 37.46 9.43
N THR A 569 12.66 38.53 8.94
CA THR A 569 12.32 39.93 9.24
C THR A 569 12.79 40.79 8.07
N GLY A 570 12.06 41.86 7.79
CA GLY A 570 12.42 42.83 6.75
C GLY A 570 11.61 44.11 6.90
N ASP A 571 12.00 45.15 6.17
CA ASP A 571 11.45 46.51 6.31
C ASP A 571 10.44 46.86 5.19
N ASP A 572 10.38 46.08 4.11
CA ASP A 572 9.45 46.28 2.98
C ASP A 572 8.35 45.18 2.97
N PRO A 573 7.05 45.51 3.10
CA PRO A 573 5.98 44.53 3.02
C PRO A 573 5.83 43.86 1.64
N GLU A 574 6.44 44.39 0.57
CA GLU A 574 6.42 43.75 -0.75
C GLU A 574 7.23 42.44 -0.79
N GLU A 575 8.21 42.26 0.11
CA GLU A 575 8.98 41.01 0.26
C GLU A 575 8.11 39.82 0.69
N VAL A 576 6.99 40.10 1.37
CA VAL A 576 6.03 39.07 1.82
C VAL A 576 5.13 38.64 0.65
N PRO A 577 4.93 37.33 0.40
CA PRO A 577 3.99 36.85 -0.62
C PRO A 577 2.56 37.41 -0.44
N ARG A 578 1.90 37.76 -1.55
CA ARG A 578 0.57 38.43 -1.52
C ARG A 578 -0.54 37.64 -0.81
N THR A 579 -0.41 36.32 -0.72
CA THR A 579 -1.29 35.44 0.09
C THR A 579 -1.11 35.73 1.58
N GLU A 580 0.13 35.79 2.07
CA GLU A 580 0.49 36.08 3.46
C GLU A 580 0.20 37.52 3.91
N ARG A 581 -0.12 38.43 2.98
CA ARG A 581 -0.55 39.80 3.34
C ARG A 581 -2.03 39.90 3.70
N GLN A 582 -2.81 38.82 3.55
CA GLN A 582 -4.23 38.79 3.91
C GLN A 582 -4.39 38.36 5.37
N PRO A 583 -4.84 39.23 6.31
CA PRO A 583 -4.93 38.87 7.72
C PRO A 583 -6.07 37.90 7.98
N ASN A 584 -5.73 36.69 8.44
CA ASN A 584 -6.67 35.67 8.91
C ASN A 584 -6.62 35.47 10.44
N ALA A 585 -5.70 36.16 11.12
CA ALA A 585 -5.58 36.23 12.57
C ALA A 585 -5.49 37.69 13.05
N ARG A 586 -5.71 37.88 14.35
CA ARG A 586 -5.67 39.18 15.03
C ARG A 586 -4.86 39.09 16.33
N MET A 587 -4.27 40.21 16.74
CA MET A 587 -3.48 40.31 17.96
C MET A 587 -4.17 41.22 19.00
N ASP A 588 -4.06 40.87 20.29
CA ASP A 588 -4.45 41.75 21.40
C ASP A 588 -3.31 42.70 21.85
N ALA A 589 -3.60 43.58 22.81
CA ALA A 589 -2.62 44.53 23.34
C ALA A 589 -1.51 43.88 24.20
N GLN A 590 -1.65 42.59 24.50
CA GLN A 590 -0.73 41.76 25.28
C GLN A 590 0.20 40.93 24.39
N GLY A 591 -0.02 40.94 23.06
CA GLY A 591 0.77 40.19 22.08
C GLY A 591 0.20 38.81 21.74
N ARG A 592 -0.98 38.45 22.25
CA ARG A 592 -1.60 37.15 22.00
C ARG A 592 -2.34 37.16 20.66
N LEU A 593 -2.11 36.11 19.88
CA LEU A 593 -2.75 35.85 18.60
C LEU A 593 -4.00 34.99 18.77
N THR A 594 -5.06 35.34 18.04
CA THR A 594 -6.27 34.53 17.88
C THR A 594 -6.66 34.46 16.41
N LEU A 595 -7.17 33.31 15.95
CA LEU A 595 -7.73 33.17 14.60
C LEU A 595 -8.99 34.03 14.45
N GLY A 596 -9.18 34.57 13.25
CA GLY A 596 -10.28 35.47 12.90
C GLY A 596 -9.79 36.81 12.38
N VAL A 597 -10.49 37.34 11.38
CA VAL A 597 -10.19 38.64 10.77
C VAL A 597 -10.46 39.76 11.77
N GLN A 598 -9.54 40.73 11.88
CA GLN A 598 -9.74 41.93 12.67
C GLN A 598 -10.78 42.84 12.01
N ALA A 599 -11.83 43.23 12.74
CA ALA A 599 -12.75 44.27 12.31
C ALA A 599 -11.98 45.60 12.15
N ARG A 600 -12.27 46.33 11.07
CA ARG A 600 -11.65 47.63 10.75
C ARG A 600 -12.27 48.76 11.58
#